data_AF-A0A090M662-F1
#
_entry.id   AF-A0A090M662-F1
#
_cell.length_a   1.000
_cell.length_b   1.000
_cell.length_c   1.000
_cell.angle_alpha   90.00
_cell.angle_beta   90.00
_cell.angle_gamma   90.00
#
_symmetry.space_group_name_H-M   'P 1'
#
loop_
_entity.id
_entity.type
_entity.pdbx_description
1 polymer ?
#
loop_
_entity_poly.entity_id
_entity_poly.type
_entity_poly.pdbx_seq_one_letter_code
_entity_poly.pdbx_strand_id
1 'polypeptide(L)'
;MREAARGRVGVLGGVLGVLGVLGVLGVLGVAATTRDATTMSGTWRASWRTGETTDSLLEYNAHARRLVGDAAPIEAWEGAERFLASLDGSLADASVNGCVLHEFNSLPNVESVDVSVRLEYYAMAKTGMLERLGVTCDPRSGRDGGKAWCLGLERSTAFERHRKWWRRLSERYEDGRHPYWLGEYLEFDMDVNEVNPTASVFIEHTPQEDGRHAEYVPALREYLEAIGETASERLYENVQAVIDAAKGEGFSTHMWAAGIMFSRSEKAASGTIDGVRVLIRILQHVPQKVAREDEDGYRSGKMRQIVRLLKMLKWSGDFSELDRIHNYLPQDGWVGCVLHVDVLDRVAKESDSSIIGPRVGVEVPISDPSQNVMPQLSGLVDDGLVDATWWRNFTSALCEPDESVARLPTDLMCAVRQCAVMDNGDLTKIDGIVVCPTITVAVSHFKFIVQPERALYVKPYISTRRPYRYCLDGDAFSKDHSLPTYHDCDGEIFY
;
A
#
# COMPACT_ATOMS: atom_id res chain seq x y z
N MET A 1 36.33 48.14 -30.34
CA MET A 1 37.39 47.12 -30.48
C MET A 1 38.23 47.12 -29.20
N ARG A 2 38.40 45.94 -28.59
CA ARG A 2 39.31 45.56 -27.48
C ARG A 2 38.97 46.07 -26.06
N GLU A 3 38.18 45.23 -25.39
CA GLU A 3 38.36 44.62 -24.05
C GLU A 3 39.44 45.12 -23.05
N ALA A 4 38.95 45.25 -21.80
CA ALA A 4 39.36 44.53 -20.59
C ALA A 4 39.98 45.29 -19.39
N ALA A 5 39.45 44.92 -18.21
CA ALA A 5 40.13 44.60 -16.94
C ALA A 5 40.08 45.60 -15.74
N ARG A 6 39.32 45.15 -14.72
CA ARG A 6 39.67 44.96 -13.28
C ARG A 6 40.39 46.08 -12.48
N GLY A 7 39.77 46.47 -11.36
CA GLY A 7 40.29 46.10 -10.03
C GLY A 7 40.61 47.20 -8.98
N ARG A 8 39.93 47.07 -7.81
CA ARG A 8 40.40 47.17 -6.40
C ARG A 8 40.59 48.52 -5.64
N VAL A 9 39.81 48.64 -4.55
CA VAL A 9 40.13 48.76 -3.09
C VAL A 9 41.06 49.88 -2.54
N GLY A 10 40.58 50.53 -1.46
CA GLY A 10 41.37 51.16 -0.37
C GLY A 10 40.67 52.40 0.22
N VAL A 11 39.86 52.34 1.30
CA VAL A 11 40.15 52.35 2.76
C VAL A 11 40.99 53.55 3.25
N LEU A 12 40.42 54.47 4.08
CA LEU A 12 40.79 54.73 5.50
C LEU A 12 40.14 55.99 6.13
N GLY A 13 39.84 55.90 7.44
CA GLY A 13 39.68 57.00 8.41
C GLY A 13 38.21 57.31 8.75
N GLY A 14 37.70 57.20 9.98
CA GLY A 14 38.26 57.18 11.33
C GLY A 14 37.52 58.25 12.18
N VAL A 15 37.06 57.92 13.39
CA VAL A 15 37.05 58.76 14.63
C VAL A 15 36.10 58.18 15.71
N LEU A 16 36.64 58.18 16.94
CA LEU A 16 36.20 57.70 18.26
C LEU A 16 34.97 58.40 18.91
N GLY A 17 34.40 57.71 19.93
CA GLY A 17 33.74 58.29 21.13
C GLY A 17 32.81 57.29 21.85
N VAL A 18 33.23 56.40 22.77
CA VAL A 18 33.56 56.54 24.22
C VAL A 18 32.36 56.42 25.21
N LEU A 19 32.42 55.37 26.06
CA LEU A 19 31.84 55.11 27.41
C LEU A 19 30.30 54.82 27.56
N GLY A 20 29.84 53.78 28.28
CA GLY A 20 30.55 52.79 29.10
C GLY A 20 29.70 51.66 29.75
N VAL A 21 30.42 50.59 30.14
CA VAL A 21 30.44 49.84 31.42
C VAL A 21 29.24 48.97 31.90
N LEU A 22 29.58 47.70 32.20
CA LEU A 22 28.87 46.58 32.91
C LEU A 22 27.82 45.82 32.08
N GLY A 23 27.84 44.49 31.87
CA GLY A 23 28.63 43.36 32.35
C GLY A 23 27.77 42.08 32.21
N VAL A 24 28.41 40.94 31.88
CA VAL A 24 27.91 39.53 32.01
C VAL A 24 27.13 38.90 30.83
N LEU A 25 27.86 38.05 30.08
CA LEU A 25 27.52 36.72 29.53
C LEU A 25 26.05 36.38 29.16
N GLY A 26 25.83 35.99 27.89
CA GLY A 26 24.75 35.05 27.54
C GLY A 26 24.18 35.18 26.13
N VAL A 27 24.63 34.29 25.23
CA VAL A 27 23.90 33.65 24.12
C VAL A 27 23.06 34.54 23.17
N LEU A 28 23.50 34.55 21.90
CA LEU A 28 22.77 35.06 20.74
C LEU A 28 21.37 34.44 20.63
N GLY A 29 20.34 35.22 20.99
CA GLY A 29 18.95 34.96 20.62
C GLY A 29 18.70 35.41 19.19
N VAL A 30 18.51 34.47 18.28
CA VAL A 30 17.92 34.75 16.96
C VAL A 30 16.41 34.73 17.14
N ALA A 31 15.80 35.91 17.01
CA ALA A 31 14.36 36.09 17.08
C ALA A 31 13.67 35.31 15.95
N ALA A 32 12.84 34.34 16.32
CA ALA A 32 11.87 33.73 15.42
C ALA A 32 10.86 34.82 15.02
N THR A 33 10.87 35.22 13.76
CA THR A 33 9.79 36.01 13.17
C THR A 33 8.53 35.15 13.12
N THR A 34 7.65 35.34 14.10
CA THR A 34 6.24 34.96 14.05
C THR A 34 5.63 35.54 12.79
N ARG A 35 5.32 34.69 11.79
CA ARG A 35 4.47 35.08 10.67
C ARG A 35 3.02 35.02 11.14
N ASP A 36 2.36 36.17 11.00
CA ASP A 36 0.97 36.40 11.35
C ASP A 36 0.03 35.34 10.80
N ALA A 37 -0.59 34.62 11.73
CA ALA A 37 -1.80 33.86 11.51
C ALA A 37 -2.99 34.83 11.51
N THR A 38 -3.42 35.32 10.35
CA THR A 38 -4.82 35.73 10.09
C THR A 38 -4.95 36.33 8.69
N THR A 39 -5.51 35.55 7.76
CA THR A 39 -6.49 35.91 6.70
C THR A 39 -6.32 34.99 5.48
N MET A 40 -6.80 33.75 5.61
CA MET A 40 -7.40 33.04 4.49
C MET A 40 -8.83 32.70 4.91
N SER A 41 -9.79 33.41 4.30
CA SER A 41 -11.21 33.05 4.24
C SER A 41 -11.34 31.57 3.87
N GLY A 42 -12.18 30.73 4.47
CA GLY A 42 -13.37 31.00 5.26
C GLY A 42 -14.48 30.07 4.75
N THR A 43 -14.25 28.76 4.83
CA THR A 43 -15.25 27.65 4.81
C THR A 43 -14.62 26.24 4.87
N TRP A 44 -13.33 26.06 4.55
CA TRP A 44 -12.68 24.72 4.56
C TRP A 44 -11.84 24.38 5.82
N ARG A 45 -11.68 25.32 6.76
CA ARG A 45 -10.89 25.12 7.99
C ARG A 45 -11.79 24.76 9.17
N ALA A 46 -12.21 23.50 9.31
CA ALA A 46 -12.62 22.91 10.60
C ALA A 46 -13.02 21.42 10.55
N SER A 47 -13.35 20.83 9.39
CA SER A 47 -13.95 19.48 9.33
C SER A 47 -13.11 18.38 10.00
N TRP A 48 -11.79 18.40 9.80
CA TRP A 48 -10.87 17.42 10.40
C TRP A 48 -10.72 17.52 11.93
N ARG A 49 -11.13 18.64 12.54
CA ARG A 49 -11.11 18.86 14.00
C ARG A 49 -12.43 18.52 14.68
N THR A 50 -13.55 18.69 13.98
CA THR A 50 -14.89 18.55 14.55
C THR A 50 -15.55 17.22 14.26
N GLY A 51 -14.96 16.37 13.41
CA GLY A 51 -15.48 15.02 13.19
C GLY A 51 -16.97 15.01 12.86
N GLU A 52 -17.41 15.86 11.92
CA GLU A 52 -18.79 15.78 11.46
C GLU A 52 -19.02 14.41 10.85
N THR A 53 -19.84 13.64 11.57
CA THR A 53 -20.15 12.23 11.42
C THR A 53 -20.94 11.99 10.14
N THR A 54 -20.32 11.39 9.11
CA THR A 54 -20.99 10.46 8.16
C THR A 54 -20.03 9.62 7.31
N ASP A 55 -18.77 10.03 7.09
CA ASP A 55 -17.92 9.47 6.01
C ASP A 55 -16.62 8.83 6.55
N SER A 56 -16.66 7.53 6.89
CA SER A 56 -15.53 6.78 7.50
C SER A 56 -14.20 6.85 6.70
N LEU A 57 -14.26 6.98 5.38
CA LEU A 57 -13.09 7.11 4.50
C LEU A 57 -12.29 8.39 4.76
N LEU A 58 -12.96 9.50 5.05
CA LEU A 58 -12.32 10.75 5.42
C LEU A 58 -11.68 10.68 6.80
N GLU A 59 -12.30 9.96 7.74
CA GLU A 59 -11.72 9.70 9.04
C GLU A 59 -10.39 8.95 8.90
N TYR A 60 -10.33 7.92 8.06
CA TYR A 60 -9.09 7.18 7.83
C TYR A 60 -7.96 8.09 7.33
N ASN A 61 -8.23 8.97 6.35
CA ASN A 61 -7.23 9.92 5.87
C ASN A 61 -6.82 10.94 6.92
N ALA A 62 -7.79 11.50 7.65
CA ALA A 62 -7.51 12.48 8.70
C ALA A 62 -6.69 11.87 9.85
N HIS A 63 -6.93 10.60 10.19
CA HIS A 63 -6.15 9.86 11.18
C HIS A 63 -4.72 9.60 10.70
N ALA A 64 -4.53 9.10 9.47
CA ALA A 64 -3.20 8.93 8.90
C ALA A 64 -2.43 10.26 8.85
N ARG A 65 -3.05 11.31 8.31
CA ARG A 65 -2.47 12.66 8.22
C ARG A 65 -2.15 13.27 9.59
N ARG A 66 -2.93 12.97 10.62
CA ARG A 66 -2.64 13.47 11.98
C ARG A 66 -1.36 12.86 12.54
N LEU A 67 -1.13 11.57 12.27
CA LEU A 67 0.04 10.85 12.78
C LEU A 67 1.27 11.20 11.94
N VAL A 68 1.21 10.98 10.63
CA VAL A 68 2.36 11.09 9.72
C VAL A 68 2.25 12.30 8.79
N GLY A 69 1.59 13.36 9.23
CA GLY A 69 1.34 14.56 8.42
C GLY A 69 2.62 15.18 7.85
N ASP A 70 3.68 15.20 8.66
CA ASP A 70 4.99 15.74 8.26
C ASP A 70 5.78 14.82 7.32
N ALA A 71 5.27 13.62 7.01
CA ALA A 71 5.88 12.70 6.04
C ALA A 71 5.46 12.99 4.60
N ALA A 72 4.54 13.93 4.35
CA ALA A 72 4.19 14.35 3.00
C ALA A 72 3.77 15.83 2.98
N PRO A 73 3.93 16.54 1.85
CA PRO A 73 3.48 17.91 1.73
C PRO A 73 1.96 18.02 1.89
N ILE A 74 1.49 19.21 2.29
CA ILE A 74 0.07 19.43 2.59
C ILE A 74 -0.80 19.16 1.36
N GLU A 75 -0.29 19.50 0.18
CA GLU A 75 -0.95 19.33 -1.11
C GLU A 75 -1.20 17.86 -1.45
N ALA A 76 -0.28 16.96 -1.10
CA ALA A 76 -0.42 15.52 -1.32
C ALA A 76 -1.58 14.94 -0.48
N TRP A 77 -1.64 15.33 0.81
CA TRP A 77 -2.75 14.93 1.70
C TRP A 77 -4.10 15.49 1.25
N GLU A 78 -4.12 16.72 0.74
CA GLU A 78 -5.34 17.34 0.21
C GLU A 78 -5.84 16.66 -1.07
N GLY A 79 -4.95 16.15 -1.91
CA GLY A 79 -5.31 15.31 -3.07
C GLY A 79 -6.06 14.06 -2.64
N ALA A 80 -5.46 13.27 -1.74
CA ALA A 80 -6.07 12.09 -1.15
C ALA A 80 -7.43 12.39 -0.47
N GLU A 81 -7.51 13.50 0.28
CA GLU A 81 -8.73 13.93 0.96
C GLU A 81 -9.87 14.25 -0.02
N ARG A 82 -9.58 14.97 -1.12
CA ARG A 82 -10.58 15.29 -2.15
C ARG A 82 -11.17 14.03 -2.78
N PHE A 83 -10.33 13.03 -3.07
CA PHE A 83 -10.78 11.77 -3.64
C PHE A 83 -11.63 10.99 -2.62
N LEU A 84 -11.13 10.77 -1.40
CA LEU A 84 -11.85 10.01 -0.38
C LEU A 84 -13.16 10.68 0.07
N ALA A 85 -13.24 12.01 0.04
CA ALA A 85 -14.50 12.76 0.27
C ALA A 85 -15.58 12.46 -0.77
N SER A 86 -15.18 12.02 -1.95
CA SER A 86 -16.10 11.71 -3.05
C SER A 86 -16.72 10.30 -2.94
N LEU A 87 -16.15 9.45 -2.08
CA LEU A 87 -16.55 8.08 -1.85
C LEU A 87 -17.44 7.93 -0.61
N ASP A 88 -18.29 6.90 -0.60
CA ASP A 88 -19.13 6.59 0.56
C ASP A 88 -18.35 5.80 1.62
N GLY A 89 -18.52 6.16 2.90
CA GLY A 89 -17.84 5.51 4.02
C GLY A 89 -18.16 4.02 4.18
N SER A 90 -19.27 3.52 3.63
CA SER A 90 -19.59 2.09 3.72
C SER A 90 -18.54 1.21 3.03
N LEU A 91 -17.75 1.72 2.07
CA LEU A 91 -16.68 0.98 1.38
C LEU A 91 -15.52 0.55 2.30
N ALA A 92 -15.32 1.23 3.43
CA ALA A 92 -14.29 0.87 4.41
C ALA A 92 -14.88 0.70 5.82
N ASP A 93 -16.18 0.43 5.90
CA ASP A 93 -16.82 0.06 7.15
C ASP A 93 -16.32 -1.31 7.65
N ALA A 94 -16.36 -1.52 8.96
CA ALA A 94 -15.97 -2.79 9.57
C ALA A 94 -16.77 -3.97 9.01
N SER A 95 -18.03 -3.77 8.62
CA SER A 95 -18.88 -4.82 8.06
C SER A 95 -18.46 -5.31 6.67
N VAL A 96 -17.68 -4.52 5.93
CA VAL A 96 -17.12 -4.94 4.64
C VAL A 96 -15.64 -5.27 4.72
N ASN A 97 -15.07 -5.27 5.93
CA ASN A 97 -13.65 -5.49 6.20
C ASN A 97 -12.72 -4.58 5.38
N GLY A 98 -13.21 -3.42 4.95
CA GLY A 98 -12.44 -2.53 4.09
C GLY A 98 -11.33 -1.83 4.87
N CYS A 99 -10.26 -1.49 4.15
CA CYS A 99 -9.17 -0.68 4.67
C CYS A 99 -8.71 0.32 3.62
N VAL A 100 -8.08 1.40 4.07
CA VAL A 100 -7.43 2.39 3.20
C VAL A 100 -5.93 2.21 3.32
N LEU A 101 -5.25 2.05 2.19
CA LEU A 101 -3.79 2.14 2.10
C LEU A 101 -3.39 3.54 1.64
N HIS A 102 -2.28 4.03 2.16
CA HIS A 102 -1.62 5.27 1.78
C HIS A 102 -0.21 4.94 1.30
N GLU A 103 0.06 5.17 0.03
CA GLU A 103 1.36 4.96 -0.62
C GLU A 103 2.12 6.28 -0.73
N PHE A 104 3.30 6.36 -0.13
CA PHE A 104 4.15 7.55 -0.17
C PHE A 104 5.10 7.46 -1.38
N ASN A 105 4.79 8.19 -2.45
CA ASN A 105 5.54 8.15 -3.70
C ASN A 105 6.77 9.07 -3.72
N SER A 106 7.72 8.77 -4.61
CA SER A 106 8.87 9.63 -4.93
C SER A 106 9.90 9.86 -3.80
N LEU A 107 10.14 8.89 -2.91
CA LEU A 107 11.24 9.04 -1.93
C LEU A 107 12.61 9.30 -2.63
N PRO A 108 13.46 10.19 -2.06
CA PRO A 108 13.40 10.71 -0.69
C PRO A 108 12.49 11.93 -0.45
N ASN A 109 11.87 12.50 -1.49
CA ASN A 109 10.99 13.67 -1.36
C ASN A 109 9.57 13.30 -1.78
N VAL A 110 8.68 13.08 -0.82
CA VAL A 110 7.31 12.69 -1.13
C VAL A 110 6.60 13.77 -1.94
N GLU A 111 6.16 13.42 -3.14
CA GLU A 111 5.43 14.31 -4.04
C GLU A 111 3.92 14.06 -4.00
N SER A 112 3.51 12.79 -3.88
CA SER A 112 2.11 12.37 -3.76
C SER A 112 1.92 11.32 -2.67
N VAL A 113 0.70 11.26 -2.16
CA VAL A 113 0.21 10.18 -1.30
C VAL A 113 -0.93 9.52 -2.06
N ASP A 114 -0.65 8.39 -2.70
CA ASP A 114 -1.67 7.64 -3.42
C ASP A 114 -2.52 6.85 -2.42
N VAL A 115 -3.77 6.57 -2.77
CA VAL A 115 -4.68 5.86 -1.88
C VAL A 115 -5.26 4.62 -2.53
N SER A 116 -5.38 3.54 -1.75
CA SER A 116 -6.05 2.33 -2.20
C SER A 116 -7.18 1.95 -1.26
N VAL A 117 -8.33 1.56 -1.81
CA VAL A 117 -9.46 1.03 -1.03
C VAL A 117 -9.51 -0.48 -1.22
N ARG A 118 -9.49 -1.23 -0.12
CA ARG A 118 -9.68 -2.69 -0.13
C ARG A 118 -11.15 -3.04 -0.08
N LEU A 119 -11.57 -3.92 -0.99
CA LEU A 119 -12.91 -4.46 -1.07
C LEU A 119 -12.85 -5.99 -0.93
N GLU A 120 -13.35 -6.51 0.20
CA GLU A 120 -13.34 -7.95 0.49
C GLU A 120 -14.66 -8.57 0.03
N TYR A 121 -14.60 -9.51 -0.93
CA TYR A 121 -15.78 -9.94 -1.69
C TYR A 121 -16.81 -10.65 -0.83
N TYR A 122 -16.40 -11.48 0.14
CA TYR A 122 -17.33 -12.19 1.00
C TYR A 122 -18.00 -11.25 1.99
N ALA A 123 -17.26 -10.35 2.64
CA ALA A 123 -17.86 -9.35 3.52
C ALA A 123 -18.81 -8.41 2.75
N MET A 124 -18.44 -8.01 1.53
CA MET A 124 -19.35 -7.26 0.65
C MET A 124 -20.59 -8.06 0.26
N ALA A 125 -20.49 -9.37 0.04
CA ALA A 125 -21.64 -10.22 -0.25
C ALA A 125 -22.57 -10.33 0.97
N LYS A 126 -22.02 -10.54 2.17
CA LYS A 126 -22.79 -10.61 3.43
C LYS A 126 -23.56 -9.34 3.76
N THR A 127 -23.02 -8.19 3.40
CA THR A 127 -23.63 -6.87 3.63
C THR A 127 -24.56 -6.41 2.50
N GLY A 128 -24.64 -7.17 1.40
CA GLY A 128 -25.38 -6.78 0.19
C GLY A 128 -24.69 -5.71 -0.64
N MET A 129 -23.46 -5.32 -0.29
CA MET A 129 -22.69 -4.31 -1.04
C MET A 129 -22.24 -4.83 -2.40
N LEU A 130 -21.92 -6.12 -2.50
CA LEU A 130 -21.53 -6.74 -3.76
C LEU A 130 -22.67 -6.68 -4.79
N GLU A 131 -23.90 -7.04 -4.38
CA GLU A 131 -25.11 -6.91 -5.21
C GLU A 131 -25.40 -5.43 -5.51
N ARG A 132 -25.21 -4.54 -4.52
CA ARG A 132 -25.37 -3.09 -4.72
C ARG A 132 -24.48 -2.57 -5.85
N LEU A 133 -23.18 -2.80 -5.76
CA LEU A 133 -22.20 -2.30 -6.70
C LEU A 133 -22.28 -3.00 -8.06
N GLY A 134 -22.47 -4.33 -8.08
CA GLY A 134 -22.52 -5.12 -9.31
C GLY A 134 -23.83 -4.99 -10.09
N VAL A 135 -24.96 -4.99 -9.39
CA VAL A 135 -26.28 -5.20 -9.99
C VAL A 135 -27.15 -3.95 -9.91
N THR A 136 -27.36 -3.41 -8.70
CA THR A 136 -28.50 -2.50 -8.46
C THR A 136 -28.18 -1.01 -8.55
N CYS A 137 -26.93 -0.59 -8.34
CA CYS A 137 -26.58 0.82 -8.47
C CYS A 137 -26.66 1.26 -9.95
N ASP A 138 -26.93 2.54 -10.17
CA ASP A 138 -26.97 3.19 -11.48
C ASP A 138 -25.79 4.18 -11.56
N PRO A 139 -24.82 3.98 -12.49
CA PRO A 139 -23.69 4.89 -12.66
C PRO A 139 -24.08 6.33 -13.02
N ARG A 140 -25.33 6.56 -13.42
CA ARG A 140 -25.87 7.91 -13.70
C ARG A 140 -26.47 8.57 -12.46
N SER A 141 -26.68 7.81 -11.40
CA SER A 141 -27.20 8.32 -10.13
C SER A 141 -26.07 8.95 -9.32
N GLY A 142 -26.26 10.22 -8.93
CA GLY A 142 -25.35 10.90 -8.02
C GLY A 142 -25.59 10.53 -6.55
N ARG A 143 -24.86 11.19 -5.64
CA ARG A 143 -24.90 10.96 -4.18
C ARG A 143 -26.31 10.95 -3.58
N ASP A 144 -27.20 11.80 -4.08
CA ASP A 144 -28.59 11.91 -3.62
C ASP A 144 -29.51 10.76 -4.14
N GLY A 145 -28.99 9.87 -4.98
CA GLY A 145 -29.71 8.72 -5.53
C GLY A 145 -29.97 7.58 -4.53
N GLY A 146 -29.53 7.72 -3.27
CA GLY A 146 -29.72 6.72 -2.22
C GLY A 146 -29.10 5.37 -2.63
N LYS A 147 -29.90 4.30 -2.64
CA LYS A 147 -29.43 2.96 -3.04
C LYS A 147 -28.97 2.86 -4.50
N ALA A 148 -29.46 3.76 -5.36
CA ALA A 148 -29.03 3.81 -6.76
C ALA A 148 -27.62 4.42 -6.92
N TRP A 149 -27.10 5.14 -5.92
CA TRP A 149 -25.75 5.67 -5.96
C TRP A 149 -24.71 4.55 -5.82
N CYS A 150 -23.70 4.55 -6.69
CA CYS A 150 -22.60 3.57 -6.73
C CYS A 150 -21.43 3.93 -5.79
N LEU A 151 -21.72 4.61 -4.67
CA LEU A 151 -20.77 4.89 -3.58
C LEU A 151 -19.59 5.79 -3.99
N GLY A 152 -19.70 6.52 -5.09
CA GLY A 152 -18.66 7.41 -5.60
C GLY A 152 -17.66 6.69 -6.51
N LEU A 153 -17.64 5.35 -6.50
CA LEU A 153 -16.76 4.56 -7.35
C LEU A 153 -17.08 4.75 -8.84
N GLU A 154 -18.32 5.13 -9.20
CA GLU A 154 -18.73 5.42 -10.59
C GLU A 154 -17.91 6.53 -11.28
N ARG A 155 -17.17 7.32 -10.49
CA ARG A 155 -16.28 8.37 -10.96
C ARG A 155 -14.99 7.84 -11.56
N SER A 156 -14.54 6.65 -11.14
CA SER A 156 -13.34 6.05 -11.70
C SER A 156 -13.61 5.58 -13.12
N THR A 157 -12.65 5.84 -14.02
CA THR A 157 -12.71 5.35 -15.40
C THR A 157 -12.69 3.81 -15.48
N ALA A 158 -12.22 3.14 -14.43
CA ALA A 158 -12.21 1.68 -14.35
C ALA A 158 -13.55 1.08 -13.86
N PHE A 159 -14.46 1.88 -13.32
CA PHE A 159 -15.63 1.40 -12.57
C PHE A 159 -16.46 0.34 -13.30
N GLU A 160 -16.83 0.59 -14.56
CA GLU A 160 -17.72 -0.32 -15.28
C GLU A 160 -17.08 -1.71 -15.50
N ARG A 161 -15.75 -1.80 -15.56
CA ARG A 161 -15.06 -3.09 -15.59
C ARG A 161 -15.26 -3.84 -14.28
N HIS A 162 -14.99 -3.18 -13.14
CA HIS A 162 -15.18 -3.78 -11.81
C HIS A 162 -16.63 -4.15 -11.54
N ARG A 163 -17.57 -3.30 -11.96
CA ARG A 163 -18.99 -3.58 -11.86
C ARG A 163 -19.39 -4.89 -12.53
N LYS A 164 -18.85 -5.19 -13.72
CA LYS A 164 -19.10 -6.50 -14.37
C LYS A 164 -18.53 -7.66 -13.57
N TRP A 165 -17.36 -7.50 -12.96
CA TRP A 165 -16.78 -8.51 -12.09
C TRP A 165 -17.63 -8.73 -10.83
N TRP A 166 -18.01 -7.67 -10.11
CA TRP A 166 -18.87 -7.78 -8.93
C TRP A 166 -20.24 -8.37 -9.27
N ARG A 167 -20.80 -8.02 -10.44
CA ARG A 167 -22.01 -8.65 -10.96
C ARG A 167 -21.81 -10.14 -11.17
N ARG A 168 -20.73 -10.53 -11.85
CA ARG A 168 -20.38 -11.94 -12.07
C ARG A 168 -20.26 -12.69 -10.75
N LEU A 169 -19.59 -12.11 -9.76
CA LEU A 169 -19.49 -12.67 -8.42
C LEU A 169 -20.86 -12.88 -7.77
N SER A 170 -21.72 -11.86 -7.82
CA SER A 170 -23.06 -11.88 -7.24
C SER A 170 -24.02 -12.86 -7.94
N GLU A 171 -23.88 -13.06 -9.25
CA GLU A 171 -24.78 -13.90 -10.06
C GLU A 171 -24.36 -15.37 -10.10
N ARG A 172 -23.05 -15.65 -10.11
CA ARG A 172 -22.52 -17.01 -10.28
C ARG A 172 -22.22 -17.72 -8.97
N TYR A 173 -21.82 -17.00 -7.94
CA TYR A 173 -21.41 -17.58 -6.67
C TYR A 173 -22.46 -17.24 -5.63
N GLU A 174 -23.06 -18.28 -5.05
CA GLU A 174 -24.25 -18.23 -4.19
C GLU A 174 -24.13 -17.21 -3.04
N ASP A 175 -22.91 -16.94 -2.57
CA ASP A 175 -22.60 -15.95 -1.55
C ASP A 175 -21.38 -15.07 -1.89
N GLY A 176 -21.14 -14.85 -3.18
CA GLY A 176 -20.05 -14.00 -3.66
C GLY A 176 -18.63 -14.53 -3.39
N ARG A 177 -18.50 -15.75 -2.86
CA ARG A 177 -17.20 -16.42 -2.64
C ARG A 177 -16.65 -16.98 -3.94
N HIS A 178 -15.78 -16.21 -4.60
CA HIS A 178 -14.92 -16.83 -5.58
C HIS A 178 -14.00 -17.83 -4.87
N PRO A 179 -13.78 -19.02 -5.42
CA PRO A 179 -12.93 -20.03 -4.80
C PRO A 179 -11.45 -19.66 -4.77
N TYR A 180 -11.04 -18.48 -5.26
CA TYR A 180 -9.64 -18.12 -5.51
C TYR A 180 -9.41 -16.65 -5.12
N TRP A 181 -10.21 -15.75 -5.67
CA TRP A 181 -10.15 -14.33 -5.38
C TRP A 181 -10.91 -13.96 -4.11
N LEU A 182 -10.23 -13.37 -3.14
CA LEU A 182 -10.81 -12.99 -1.84
C LEU A 182 -11.29 -11.54 -1.80
N GLY A 183 -10.64 -10.68 -2.56
CA GLY A 183 -10.94 -9.26 -2.60
C GLY A 183 -10.10 -8.56 -3.66
N GLU A 184 -10.19 -7.23 -3.69
CA GLU A 184 -9.32 -6.40 -4.51
C GLU A 184 -8.91 -5.11 -3.79
N TYR A 185 -7.70 -4.64 -4.08
CA TYR A 185 -7.32 -3.25 -3.84
C TYR A 185 -7.54 -2.45 -5.11
N LEU A 186 -8.34 -1.39 -5.01
CA LEU A 186 -8.45 -0.36 -6.02
C LEU A 186 -7.44 0.74 -5.67
N GLU A 187 -6.29 0.75 -6.34
CA GLU A 187 -5.18 1.69 -6.13
C GLU A 187 -5.33 2.89 -7.06
N PHE A 188 -5.43 4.08 -6.48
CA PHE A 188 -5.71 5.32 -7.19
C PHE A 188 -4.49 6.24 -7.15
N ASP A 189 -3.89 6.47 -8.32
CA ASP A 189 -2.78 7.41 -8.50
C ASP A 189 -3.28 8.84 -8.16
N MET A 190 -2.70 9.52 -7.16
CA MET A 190 -3.16 10.83 -6.70
C MET A 190 -2.31 11.96 -7.30
N ASP A 191 -2.93 12.83 -8.09
CA ASP A 191 -2.42 14.19 -8.35
C ASP A 191 -3.17 15.18 -7.45
N VAL A 192 -2.50 16.27 -7.06
CA VAL A 192 -3.07 17.38 -6.30
C VAL A 192 -4.41 17.85 -6.90
N ASN A 193 -4.59 17.85 -8.21
CA ASN A 193 -5.85 18.35 -8.81
C ASN A 193 -6.83 17.25 -9.25
N GLU A 194 -6.50 15.98 -9.06
CA GLU A 194 -7.28 14.88 -9.62
C GLU A 194 -8.36 14.39 -8.64
N VAL A 195 -9.58 14.22 -9.16
CA VAL A 195 -10.75 13.74 -8.39
C VAL A 195 -11.26 12.40 -8.93
N ASN A 196 -10.87 12.03 -10.15
CA ASN A 196 -11.29 10.80 -10.84
C ASN A 196 -10.07 9.98 -11.30
N PRO A 197 -9.21 9.57 -10.36
CA PRO A 197 -7.98 8.84 -10.64
C PRO A 197 -8.25 7.52 -11.36
N THR A 198 -7.30 7.14 -12.21
CA THR A 198 -7.34 5.81 -12.83
C THR A 198 -6.94 4.76 -11.79
N ALA A 199 -7.73 3.70 -11.66
CA ALA A 199 -7.44 2.64 -10.71
C ALA A 199 -6.54 1.55 -11.34
N SER A 200 -5.44 1.21 -10.68
CA SER A 200 -4.83 -0.12 -10.82
C SER A 200 -5.53 -1.07 -9.85
N VAL A 201 -5.66 -2.34 -10.23
CA VAL A 201 -6.34 -3.32 -9.38
C VAL A 201 -5.47 -4.50 -9.06
N PHE A 202 -5.42 -4.85 -7.79
CA PHE A 202 -4.76 -6.05 -7.31
C PHE A 202 -5.82 -6.97 -6.73
N ILE A 203 -6.12 -8.05 -7.44
CA ILE A 203 -7.06 -9.07 -7.00
C ILE A 203 -6.29 -10.03 -6.11
N GLU A 204 -6.68 -10.06 -4.84
CA GLU A 204 -5.98 -10.82 -3.81
C GLU A 204 -6.43 -12.27 -3.77
N HIS A 205 -5.46 -13.15 -3.57
CA HIS A 205 -5.63 -14.57 -3.29
C HIS A 205 -5.41 -14.86 -1.80
N THR A 206 -5.64 -16.12 -1.37
CA THR A 206 -5.33 -16.51 0.00
C THR A 206 -3.87 -16.27 0.37
N PRO A 207 -3.61 -15.77 1.59
CA PRO A 207 -2.28 -15.53 2.10
C PRO A 207 -1.46 -16.79 2.41
N GLN A 208 -2.00 -18.00 2.24
CA GLN A 208 -1.28 -19.23 2.57
C GLN A 208 -1.14 -20.16 1.36
N GLU A 209 -0.24 -21.12 1.47
CA GLU A 209 -0.06 -22.17 0.48
C GLU A 209 -1.22 -23.17 0.57
N ASP A 210 -2.15 -23.08 -0.36
CA ASP A 210 -3.34 -23.93 -0.43
C ASP A 210 -3.23 -25.04 -1.49
N GLY A 211 -2.07 -25.14 -2.17
CA GLY A 211 -1.82 -26.11 -3.24
C GLY A 211 -2.49 -25.79 -4.57
N ARG A 212 -3.28 -24.71 -4.70
CA ARG A 212 -4.21 -24.49 -5.82
C ARG A 212 -3.64 -23.64 -6.96
N HIS A 213 -2.33 -23.68 -7.13
CA HIS A 213 -1.61 -22.93 -8.18
C HIS A 213 -2.11 -23.21 -9.60
N ALA A 214 -2.55 -24.43 -9.90
CA ALA A 214 -3.14 -24.79 -11.19
C ALA A 214 -4.44 -24.03 -11.52
N GLU A 215 -5.09 -23.46 -10.50
CA GLU A 215 -6.34 -22.71 -10.64
C GLU A 215 -6.11 -21.21 -10.90
N TYR A 216 -4.89 -20.70 -10.74
CA TYR A 216 -4.58 -19.27 -10.93
C TYR A 216 -4.88 -18.79 -12.35
N VAL A 217 -4.37 -19.47 -13.38
CA VAL A 217 -4.60 -19.08 -14.78
C VAL A 217 -6.08 -19.23 -15.18
N PRO A 218 -6.78 -20.33 -14.84
CA PRO A 218 -8.23 -20.41 -15.00
C PRO A 218 -9.00 -19.28 -14.31
N ALA A 219 -8.66 -18.94 -13.06
CA ALA A 219 -9.31 -17.87 -12.31
C ALA A 219 -9.03 -16.47 -12.91
N LEU A 220 -7.82 -16.26 -13.44
CA LEU A 220 -7.46 -15.04 -14.16
C LEU A 220 -8.23 -14.93 -15.48
N ARG A 221 -8.39 -16.03 -16.22
CA ARG A 221 -9.22 -16.08 -17.45
C ARG A 221 -10.66 -15.70 -17.16
N GLU A 222 -11.25 -16.30 -16.12
CA GLU A 222 -12.61 -15.98 -15.69
C GLU A 222 -12.76 -14.49 -15.32
N TYR A 223 -11.78 -13.94 -14.59
CA TYR A 223 -11.80 -12.51 -14.26
C TYR A 223 -11.77 -11.64 -15.52
N LEU A 224 -10.80 -11.86 -16.42
CA LEU A 224 -10.66 -11.06 -17.64
C LEU A 224 -11.89 -11.16 -18.54
N GLU A 225 -12.43 -12.37 -18.72
CA GLU A 225 -13.68 -12.60 -19.45
C GLU A 225 -14.85 -11.82 -18.82
N ALA A 226 -14.98 -11.86 -17.49
CA ALA A 226 -16.06 -11.19 -16.79
C ALA A 226 -16.02 -9.66 -16.96
N ILE A 227 -14.82 -9.04 -16.91
CA ILE A 227 -14.69 -7.60 -17.13
C ILE A 227 -14.81 -7.20 -18.62
N GLY A 228 -14.87 -8.19 -19.52
CA GLY A 228 -14.95 -8.01 -20.97
C GLY A 228 -13.62 -7.64 -21.61
N GLU A 229 -12.51 -8.01 -20.96
CA GLU A 229 -11.16 -7.84 -21.46
C GLU A 229 -10.65 -9.17 -22.03
N THR A 230 -9.74 -9.07 -22.99
CA THR A 230 -9.14 -10.25 -23.62
C THR A 230 -7.62 -10.21 -23.47
N ALA A 231 -7.04 -11.38 -23.25
CA ALA A 231 -5.60 -11.61 -23.25
C ALA A 231 -5.31 -12.74 -24.24
N SER A 232 -4.13 -12.70 -24.85
CA SER A 232 -3.72 -13.77 -25.74
C SER A 232 -3.45 -15.08 -24.97
N GLU A 233 -3.58 -16.22 -25.65
CA GLU A 233 -3.14 -17.52 -25.11
C GLU A 233 -1.67 -17.48 -24.70
N ARG A 234 -0.85 -16.70 -25.41
CA ARG A 234 0.56 -16.49 -25.11
C ARG A 234 0.76 -15.85 -23.74
N LEU A 235 -0.03 -14.83 -23.38
CA LEU A 235 0.08 -14.21 -22.06
C LEU A 235 -0.25 -15.21 -20.96
N TYR A 236 -1.30 -16.02 -21.13
CA TYR A 236 -1.64 -17.07 -20.15
C TYR A 236 -0.57 -18.15 -20.04
N GLU A 237 0.03 -18.57 -21.16
CA GLU A 237 1.18 -19.49 -21.16
C GLU A 237 2.37 -18.89 -20.40
N ASN A 238 2.66 -17.60 -20.60
CA ASN A 238 3.74 -16.92 -19.89
C ASN A 238 3.45 -16.78 -18.39
N VAL A 239 2.20 -16.47 -18.00
CA VAL A 239 1.78 -16.43 -16.59
C VAL A 239 1.94 -17.82 -15.96
N GLN A 240 1.51 -18.88 -16.65
CA GLN A 240 1.70 -20.25 -16.19
C GLN A 240 3.18 -20.59 -16.01
N ALA A 241 4.04 -20.22 -16.96
CA ALA A 241 5.48 -20.46 -16.86
C ALA A 241 6.13 -19.76 -15.65
N VAL A 242 5.64 -18.56 -15.29
CA VAL A 242 6.08 -17.86 -14.06
C VAL A 242 5.61 -18.59 -12.80
N ILE A 243 4.37 -19.07 -12.77
CA ILE A 243 3.82 -19.86 -11.65
C ILE A 243 4.60 -21.16 -11.48
N ASP A 244 4.83 -21.90 -12.57
CA ASP A 244 5.57 -23.16 -12.57
C ASP A 244 7.01 -22.96 -12.09
N ALA A 245 7.67 -21.88 -12.51
CA ALA A 245 9.00 -21.53 -12.03
C ALA A 245 9.00 -21.21 -10.54
N ALA A 246 8.02 -20.43 -10.07
CA ALA A 246 7.90 -20.05 -8.66
C ALA A 246 7.56 -21.22 -7.73
N LYS A 247 6.84 -22.24 -8.24
CA LYS A 247 6.43 -23.45 -7.52
C LYS A 247 7.36 -24.65 -7.75
N GLY A 248 8.44 -24.47 -8.51
CA GLY A 248 9.41 -25.52 -8.81
C GLY A 248 10.16 -26.02 -7.57
N GLU A 249 10.90 -27.12 -7.75
CA GLU A 249 11.70 -27.72 -6.67
C GLU A 249 12.73 -26.73 -6.09
N GLY A 250 12.70 -26.58 -4.76
CA GLY A 250 13.60 -25.68 -4.01
C GLY A 250 13.08 -24.25 -3.85
N PHE A 251 11.79 -24.01 -4.09
CA PHE A 251 11.11 -22.77 -3.75
C PHE A 251 10.07 -23.01 -2.63
N SER A 252 9.94 -22.03 -1.74
CA SER A 252 8.86 -21.94 -0.76
C SER A 252 8.10 -20.64 -1.03
N THR A 253 7.12 -20.73 -1.91
CA THR A 253 6.38 -19.56 -2.41
C THR A 253 4.90 -19.87 -2.52
N HIS A 254 4.05 -18.87 -2.69
CA HIS A 254 2.69 -19.03 -3.22
C HIS A 254 2.25 -17.76 -3.97
N MET A 255 1.21 -17.91 -4.80
CA MET A 255 0.66 -16.79 -5.53
C MET A 255 -0.18 -15.93 -4.57
N TRP A 256 0.18 -14.66 -4.45
CA TRP A 256 -0.46 -13.72 -3.53
C TRP A 256 -1.60 -12.94 -4.18
N ALA A 257 -1.37 -12.42 -5.39
CA ALA A 257 -2.37 -11.62 -6.08
C ALA A 257 -2.07 -11.55 -7.59
N ALA A 258 -3.06 -11.09 -8.35
CA ALA A 258 -2.92 -10.64 -9.73
C ALA A 258 -3.15 -9.13 -9.79
N GLY A 259 -2.15 -8.38 -10.23
CA GLY A 259 -2.25 -6.96 -10.53
C GLY A 259 -2.60 -6.72 -11.99
N ILE A 260 -3.75 -6.12 -12.25
CA ILE A 260 -4.16 -5.61 -13.56
C ILE A 260 -3.99 -4.10 -13.54
N MET A 261 -2.94 -3.61 -14.23
CA MET A 261 -2.65 -2.19 -14.33
C MET A 261 -3.42 -1.58 -15.51
N PHE A 262 -4.58 -0.99 -15.23
CA PHE A 262 -5.41 -0.35 -16.26
C PHE A 262 -4.90 1.04 -16.65
N SER A 263 -4.13 1.72 -15.78
CA SER A 263 -3.72 3.12 -15.97
C SER A 263 -2.54 3.35 -16.92
N ARG A 264 -1.80 2.30 -17.33
CA ARG A 264 -0.50 2.47 -18.01
C ARG A 264 -0.41 1.91 -19.42
N SER A 265 -1.48 1.31 -19.94
CA SER A 265 -1.49 0.77 -21.28
C SER A 265 -2.44 1.59 -22.16
N GLU A 266 -1.90 2.37 -23.08
CA GLU A 266 -2.68 3.01 -24.18
C GLU A 266 -3.50 1.96 -24.96
N LYS A 267 -3.10 0.68 -24.91
CA LYS A 267 -3.82 -0.44 -25.51
C LYS A 267 -4.90 -1.06 -24.61
N ALA A 268 -4.88 -0.87 -23.30
CA ALA A 268 -6.01 -1.28 -22.45
C ALA A 268 -7.28 -0.49 -22.79
N ALA A 269 -7.16 0.68 -23.43
CA ALA A 269 -8.31 1.37 -24.02
C ALA A 269 -8.97 0.58 -25.18
N SER A 270 -8.25 -0.38 -25.79
CA SER A 270 -8.75 -1.25 -26.87
C SER A 270 -9.37 -2.56 -26.40
N GLY A 271 -9.36 -2.85 -25.10
CA GLY A 271 -9.92 -4.10 -24.53
C GLY A 271 -8.95 -5.28 -24.52
N THR A 272 -7.67 -5.05 -24.80
CA THR A 272 -6.62 -6.07 -24.83
C THR A 272 -5.57 -5.82 -23.75
N ILE A 273 -5.29 -6.87 -22.97
CA ILE A 273 -4.31 -6.87 -21.89
C ILE A 273 -2.98 -7.44 -22.42
N ASP A 274 -1.96 -6.57 -22.51
CA ASP A 274 -0.61 -6.93 -22.98
C ASP A 274 0.32 -7.43 -21.86
N GLY A 275 -0.16 -7.43 -20.60
CA GLY A 275 0.60 -7.95 -19.48
C GLY A 275 -0.18 -7.96 -18.17
N VAL A 276 0.25 -8.83 -17.26
CA VAL A 276 -0.35 -9.02 -15.93
C VAL A 276 0.76 -8.97 -14.90
N ARG A 277 0.60 -8.15 -13.86
CA ARG A 277 1.51 -8.18 -12.72
C ARG A 277 1.16 -9.37 -11.85
N VAL A 278 2.14 -10.21 -11.58
CA VAL A 278 2.00 -11.38 -10.72
C VAL A 278 2.72 -11.10 -9.41
N LEU A 279 2.00 -11.24 -8.30
CA LEU A 279 2.53 -11.04 -6.95
C LEU A 279 2.78 -12.42 -6.34
N ILE A 280 4.04 -12.70 -6.03
CA ILE A 280 4.51 -14.00 -5.55
C ILE A 280 4.99 -13.81 -4.12
N ARG A 281 4.28 -14.37 -3.16
CA ARG A 281 4.72 -14.37 -1.76
C ARG A 281 5.79 -15.43 -1.58
N ILE A 282 6.95 -15.01 -1.11
CA ILE A 282 8.15 -15.81 -0.87
C ILE A 282 8.30 -15.98 0.63
N LEU A 283 8.17 -17.21 1.08
CA LEU A 283 8.29 -17.61 2.47
C LEU A 283 9.75 -17.96 2.79
N GLN A 284 10.04 -18.14 4.07
CA GLN A 284 11.32 -18.70 4.47
C GLN A 284 11.40 -20.16 3.99
N HIS A 285 12.30 -20.42 3.05
CA HIS A 285 12.65 -21.80 2.71
C HIS A 285 13.45 -22.38 3.87
N VAL A 286 12.81 -23.25 4.67
CA VAL A 286 13.50 -24.04 5.69
C VAL A 286 14.22 -25.17 4.96
N PRO A 287 15.57 -25.18 4.89
CA PRO A 287 16.26 -26.28 4.24
C PRO A 287 15.94 -27.57 5.00
N GLN A 288 15.49 -28.62 4.30
CA GLN A 288 15.60 -29.97 4.85
C GLN A 288 17.09 -30.20 5.14
N LYS A 289 17.40 -30.48 6.40
CA LYS A 289 18.73 -30.75 6.98
C LYS A 289 19.84 -30.94 5.93
N VAL A 290 20.88 -30.11 6.06
CA VAL A 290 22.20 -30.15 5.40
C VAL A 290 22.32 -29.33 4.10
N ALA A 291 22.79 -28.10 4.26
CA ALA A 291 23.79 -27.52 3.37
C ALA A 291 24.72 -26.64 4.21
N ARG A 292 26.03 -26.74 3.94
CA ARG A 292 27.08 -25.88 4.50
C ARG A 292 26.77 -24.42 4.16
N GLU A 293 27.43 -23.48 4.84
CA GLU A 293 27.49 -22.07 4.43
C GLU A 293 27.54 -21.96 2.90
N ASP A 294 26.43 -21.55 2.28
CA ASP A 294 26.35 -21.48 0.82
C ASP A 294 27.30 -20.35 0.35
N GLU A 295 28.25 -20.69 -0.51
CA GLU A 295 29.23 -19.77 -1.14
C GLU A 295 28.59 -18.78 -2.14
N ASP A 296 27.28 -18.54 -2.06
CA ASP A 296 26.52 -17.75 -3.04
C ASP A 296 26.39 -16.27 -2.68
N GLY A 297 26.89 -15.86 -1.51
CA GLY A 297 27.02 -14.45 -1.10
C GLY A 297 25.77 -13.81 -0.49
N TYR A 298 24.63 -14.51 -0.42
CA TYR A 298 23.39 -13.97 0.14
C TYR A 298 23.17 -14.45 1.58
N ARG A 299 22.82 -13.56 2.52
CA ARG A 299 22.45 -13.97 3.90
C ARG A 299 21.02 -14.47 4.00
N SER A 300 20.10 -13.93 3.19
CA SER A 300 18.66 -14.20 3.28
C SER A 300 18.25 -15.26 2.28
N GLY A 301 17.68 -16.37 2.78
CA GLY A 301 17.09 -17.41 1.93
C GLY A 301 15.94 -16.92 1.04
N LYS A 302 15.29 -15.80 1.40
CA LYS A 302 14.27 -15.15 0.56
C LYS A 302 14.91 -14.48 -0.65
N MET A 303 16.02 -13.74 -0.46
CA MET A 303 16.75 -13.13 -1.58
C MET A 303 17.30 -14.20 -2.53
N ARG A 304 17.85 -15.29 -2.00
CA ARG A 304 18.32 -16.42 -2.83
C ARG A 304 17.20 -16.95 -3.74
N GLN A 305 16.00 -17.12 -3.21
CA GLN A 305 14.84 -17.54 -3.99
C GLN A 305 14.44 -16.49 -5.04
N ILE A 306 14.38 -15.19 -4.69
CA ILE A 306 14.10 -14.12 -5.65
C ILE A 306 15.09 -14.16 -6.82
N VAL A 307 16.39 -14.14 -6.52
CA VAL A 307 17.47 -14.12 -7.52
C VAL A 307 17.41 -15.37 -8.39
N ARG A 308 17.21 -16.56 -7.79
CA ARG A 308 17.10 -17.81 -8.53
C ARG A 308 15.89 -17.79 -9.48
N LEU A 309 14.73 -17.33 -9.00
CA LEU A 309 13.52 -17.22 -9.82
C LEU A 309 13.73 -16.24 -10.98
N LEU A 310 14.26 -15.05 -10.73
CA LEU A 310 14.53 -14.05 -11.77
C LEU A 310 15.55 -14.54 -12.80
N LYS A 311 16.59 -15.27 -12.38
CA LYS A 311 17.54 -15.94 -13.30
C LYS A 311 16.86 -17.01 -14.15
N MET A 312 15.99 -17.83 -13.57
CA MET A 312 15.20 -18.83 -14.32
C MET A 312 14.28 -18.18 -15.35
N LEU A 313 13.68 -17.04 -15.00
CA LEU A 313 12.87 -16.20 -15.90
C LEU A 313 13.70 -15.33 -16.85
N LYS A 314 15.03 -15.51 -16.83
CA LYS A 314 16.01 -14.80 -17.66
C LYS A 314 15.86 -13.28 -17.60
N TRP A 315 15.50 -12.75 -16.43
CA TRP A 315 15.34 -11.33 -16.20
C TRP A 315 16.64 -10.59 -16.52
N SER A 316 16.53 -9.51 -17.29
CA SER A 316 17.66 -8.71 -17.77
C SER A 316 17.87 -7.41 -16.97
N GLY A 317 17.15 -7.25 -15.85
CA GLY A 317 17.27 -6.07 -15.01
C GLY A 317 18.54 -6.08 -14.14
N ASP A 318 18.62 -5.07 -13.28
CA ASP A 318 19.81 -4.80 -12.49
C ASP A 318 19.85 -5.66 -11.21
N PHE A 319 20.58 -6.78 -11.29
CA PHE A 319 20.80 -7.63 -10.11
C PHE A 319 21.63 -6.93 -9.03
N SER A 320 22.48 -5.95 -9.36
CA SER A 320 23.23 -5.20 -8.36
C SER A 320 22.30 -4.33 -7.52
N GLU A 321 21.34 -3.66 -8.14
CA GLU A 321 20.32 -2.89 -7.41
C GLU A 321 19.36 -3.79 -6.63
N LEU A 322 19.03 -4.98 -7.17
CA LEU A 322 18.27 -5.99 -6.44
C LEU A 322 19.02 -6.49 -5.20
N ASP A 323 20.32 -6.73 -5.31
CA ASP A 323 21.16 -7.21 -4.22
C ASP A 323 21.21 -6.21 -3.06
N ARG A 324 21.05 -4.91 -3.30
CA ARG A 324 20.93 -3.90 -2.23
C ARG A 324 19.72 -4.13 -1.32
N ILE A 325 18.63 -4.71 -1.85
CA ILE A 325 17.42 -5.01 -1.07
C ILE A 325 17.70 -6.08 0.00
N HIS A 326 18.73 -6.92 -0.22
CA HIS A 326 19.09 -8.02 0.66
C HIS A 326 19.25 -7.59 2.13
N ASN A 327 19.80 -6.38 2.36
CA ASN A 327 20.06 -5.83 3.68
C ASN A 327 18.79 -5.51 4.48
N TYR A 328 17.64 -5.39 3.80
CA TYR A 328 16.37 -4.99 4.40
C TYR A 328 15.39 -6.14 4.59
N LEU A 329 15.73 -7.34 4.11
CA LEU A 329 14.89 -8.52 4.27
C LEU A 329 15.09 -9.12 5.68
N PRO A 330 14.00 -9.39 6.43
CA PRO A 330 14.12 -10.09 7.70
C PRO A 330 14.73 -11.48 7.47
N GLN A 331 15.83 -11.75 8.17
CA GLN A 331 16.62 -12.96 8.01
C GLN A 331 15.86 -14.19 8.51
N ASP A 332 15.14 -14.05 9.63
CA ASP A 332 14.47 -15.12 10.35
C ASP A 332 12.96 -14.86 10.51
N GLY A 333 12.13 -15.88 10.24
CA GLY A 333 10.71 -15.86 10.56
C GLY A 333 9.77 -16.21 9.41
N TRP A 334 8.53 -16.55 9.79
CA TRP A 334 7.41 -16.87 8.89
C TRP A 334 6.95 -15.68 8.05
N VAL A 335 7.39 -14.46 8.39
CA VAL A 335 7.09 -13.24 7.64
C VAL A 335 7.75 -13.32 6.27
N GLY A 336 6.98 -13.69 5.25
CA GLY A 336 7.43 -13.70 3.86
C GLY A 336 7.64 -12.29 3.30
N CYS A 337 8.15 -12.21 2.06
CA CYS A 337 8.15 -10.98 1.25
C CYS A 337 7.35 -11.24 -0.04
N VAL A 338 6.95 -10.21 -0.78
CA VAL A 338 6.19 -10.37 -2.02
C VAL A 338 6.98 -9.83 -3.20
N LEU A 339 7.28 -10.69 -4.17
CA LEU A 339 7.91 -10.32 -5.43
C LEU A 339 6.83 -9.94 -6.46
N HIS A 340 6.98 -8.78 -7.08
CA HIS A 340 6.11 -8.26 -8.13
C HIS A 340 6.85 -8.39 -9.47
N VAL A 341 6.27 -9.15 -10.38
CA VAL A 341 6.79 -9.30 -11.75
C VAL A 341 5.71 -8.95 -12.78
N ASP A 342 6.03 -8.10 -13.74
CA ASP A 342 5.12 -7.80 -14.85
C ASP A 342 5.28 -8.88 -15.92
N VAL A 343 4.34 -9.81 -16.06
CA VAL A 343 4.36 -10.85 -17.10
C VAL A 343 3.82 -10.26 -18.40
N LEU A 344 4.54 -10.43 -19.51
CA LEU A 344 4.25 -9.74 -20.77
C LEU A 344 3.72 -10.70 -21.84
N ASP A 345 2.85 -10.19 -22.72
CA ASP A 345 2.43 -10.88 -23.94
C ASP A 345 3.52 -10.81 -25.00
N ARG A 346 4.53 -11.67 -24.87
CA ARG A 346 5.64 -11.74 -25.81
C ARG A 346 6.21 -13.14 -25.95
N VAL A 347 6.85 -13.36 -27.10
CA VAL A 347 7.66 -14.55 -27.35
C VAL A 347 9.08 -14.25 -26.88
N ALA A 348 9.62 -15.11 -26.02
CA ALA A 348 11.04 -15.08 -25.67
C ALA A 348 11.89 -15.27 -26.93
N LYS A 349 12.77 -14.30 -27.22
CA LYS A 349 13.72 -14.35 -28.34
C LYS A 349 15.13 -14.63 -27.81
N GLU A 350 16.04 -15.10 -28.65
CA GLU A 350 17.44 -15.28 -28.23
C GLU A 350 18.08 -13.98 -27.71
N SER A 351 17.73 -12.84 -28.31
CA SER A 351 18.23 -11.51 -27.91
C SER A 351 17.51 -10.89 -26.71
N ASP A 352 16.31 -11.38 -26.38
CA ASP A 352 15.51 -10.94 -25.23
C ASP A 352 14.61 -12.10 -24.81
N SER A 353 15.18 -12.96 -23.98
CA SER A 353 14.59 -14.24 -23.63
C SER A 353 13.67 -14.17 -22.42
N SER A 354 13.53 -13.01 -21.79
CA SER A 354 12.66 -12.86 -20.64
C SER A 354 11.20 -12.75 -21.08
N ILE A 355 10.31 -13.38 -20.32
CA ILE A 355 8.86 -13.24 -20.49
C ILE A 355 8.25 -12.24 -19.50
N ILE A 356 9.07 -11.71 -18.59
CA ILE A 356 8.69 -10.68 -17.64
C ILE A 356 9.31 -9.34 -18.02
N GLY A 357 8.70 -8.25 -17.57
CA GLY A 357 9.16 -6.89 -17.75
C GLY A 357 10.45 -6.60 -16.99
N PRO A 358 11.14 -5.52 -17.36
CA PRO A 358 12.44 -5.20 -16.77
C PRO A 358 12.33 -4.60 -15.37
N ARG A 359 11.13 -4.12 -14.98
CA ARG A 359 10.83 -3.61 -13.64
C ARG A 359 10.33 -4.74 -12.74
N VAL A 360 10.89 -4.83 -11.54
CA VAL A 360 10.41 -5.75 -10.48
C VAL A 360 10.24 -4.97 -9.18
N GLY A 361 9.29 -5.41 -8.36
CA GLY A 361 9.08 -4.88 -7.02
C GLY A 361 9.30 -5.95 -5.96
N VAL A 362 9.83 -5.57 -4.79
CA VAL A 362 9.93 -6.45 -3.63
C VAL A 362 9.25 -5.75 -2.46
N GLU A 363 8.13 -6.30 -1.99
CA GLU A 363 7.42 -5.81 -0.82
C GLU A 363 7.86 -6.56 0.42
N VAL A 364 8.27 -5.81 1.43
CA VAL A 364 8.67 -6.30 2.74
C VAL A 364 7.56 -5.93 3.73
N PRO A 365 6.67 -6.88 4.07
CA PRO A 365 5.59 -6.64 5.00
C PRO A 365 6.12 -6.45 6.43
N ILE A 366 5.44 -5.60 7.17
CA ILE A 366 5.70 -5.37 8.59
C ILE A 366 4.58 -6.06 9.36
N SER A 367 4.70 -7.38 9.51
CA SER A 367 3.63 -8.21 10.09
C SER A 367 3.97 -8.79 11.46
N ASP A 368 5.19 -8.65 11.95
CA ASP A 368 5.56 -9.10 13.30
C ASP A 368 5.88 -7.89 14.20
N PRO A 369 4.95 -7.50 15.08
CA PRO A 369 5.16 -6.44 16.06
C PRO A 369 6.37 -6.72 16.98
N SER A 370 6.65 -7.99 17.27
CA SER A 370 7.73 -8.41 18.17
C SER A 370 9.14 -8.25 17.57
N GLN A 371 9.25 -8.12 16.23
CA GLN A 371 10.54 -8.04 15.55
C GLN A 371 11.05 -6.62 15.32
N ASN A 372 10.26 -5.60 15.66
CA ASN A 372 10.52 -4.17 15.42
C ASN A 372 11.42 -3.94 14.19
N VAL A 373 10.85 -4.18 13.00
CA VAL A 373 11.59 -4.14 11.73
C VAL A 373 11.99 -2.71 11.35
N MET A 374 11.31 -1.69 11.89
CA MET A 374 11.57 -0.28 11.58
C MET A 374 13.01 0.15 11.95
N PRO A 375 13.56 -0.08 13.16
CA PRO A 375 14.98 0.13 13.45
C PRO A 375 15.95 -0.55 12.46
N GLN A 376 15.62 -1.74 11.96
CA GLN A 376 16.46 -2.46 11.00
C GLN A 376 16.47 -1.77 9.62
N LEU A 377 15.39 -1.07 9.28
CA LEU A 377 15.27 -0.26 8.06
C LEU A 377 15.95 1.10 8.17
N SER A 378 16.62 1.44 9.27
CA SER A 378 17.44 2.68 9.36
C SER A 378 18.54 2.77 8.31
N GLY A 379 19.04 1.63 7.82
CA GLY A 379 19.98 1.57 6.70
C GLY A 379 19.46 2.20 5.40
N LEU A 380 18.14 2.38 5.26
CA LEU A 380 17.54 3.09 4.12
C LEU A 380 18.04 4.54 4.03
N VAL A 381 18.31 5.18 5.17
CA VAL A 381 18.86 6.53 5.24
C VAL A 381 20.33 6.52 4.83
N ASP A 382 21.10 5.58 5.35
CA ASP A 382 22.54 5.44 5.04
C ASP A 382 22.79 5.17 3.55
N ASP A 383 21.89 4.40 2.91
CA ASP A 383 21.93 4.10 1.48
C ASP A 383 21.31 5.20 0.60
N GLY A 384 20.82 6.29 1.20
CA GLY A 384 20.23 7.43 0.50
C GLY A 384 18.88 7.15 -0.18
N LEU A 385 18.21 6.05 0.20
CA LEU A 385 16.89 5.69 -0.32
C LEU A 385 15.76 6.54 0.30
N VAL A 386 16.03 7.10 1.49
CA VAL A 386 15.08 7.90 2.28
C VAL A 386 15.82 9.06 2.95
N ASP A 387 15.19 10.23 3.03
CA ASP A 387 15.77 11.37 3.77
C ASP A 387 15.76 11.11 5.29
N ALA A 388 16.84 11.50 5.98
CA ALA A 388 17.00 11.26 7.42
C ALA A 388 15.93 11.99 8.27
N THR A 389 15.55 13.21 7.86
CA THR A 389 14.51 13.99 8.55
C THR A 389 13.16 13.34 8.31
N TRP A 390 12.87 12.95 7.07
CA TRP A 390 11.66 12.21 6.72
C TRP A 390 11.55 10.91 7.54
N TRP A 391 12.61 10.09 7.57
CA TRP A 391 12.62 8.80 8.26
C TRP A 391 12.35 8.94 9.75
N ARG A 392 13.01 9.91 10.40
CA ARG A 392 12.78 10.21 11.80
C ARG A 392 11.32 10.63 12.05
N ASN A 393 10.78 11.55 11.25
CA ASN A 393 9.40 12.02 11.43
C ASN A 393 8.40 10.87 11.25
N PHE A 394 8.59 10.05 10.22
CA PHE A 394 7.74 8.90 9.91
C PHE A 394 7.78 7.83 11.02
N THR A 395 8.97 7.46 11.49
CA THR A 395 9.13 6.42 12.52
C THR A 395 8.73 6.89 13.91
N SER A 396 9.07 8.12 14.31
CA SER A 396 8.64 8.68 15.60
C SER A 396 7.11 8.75 15.69
N ALA A 397 6.44 9.20 14.63
CA ALA A 397 4.98 9.28 14.61
C ALA A 397 4.26 7.93 14.79
N LEU A 398 4.83 6.85 14.23
CA LEU A 398 4.20 5.53 14.21
C LEU A 398 4.65 4.62 15.36
N CYS A 399 5.83 4.87 15.92
CA CYS A 399 6.43 4.05 16.97
C CYS A 399 6.51 4.75 18.34
N GLU A 400 5.87 5.92 18.50
CA GLU A 400 5.71 6.57 19.81
C GLU A 400 4.74 5.77 20.70
N PRO A 401 5.12 5.44 21.94
CA PRO A 401 4.22 4.78 22.88
C PRO A 401 3.10 5.75 23.28
N ASP A 402 1.86 5.41 22.94
CA ASP A 402 0.69 6.16 23.41
C ASP A 402 0.49 5.89 24.92
N GLU A 403 0.74 6.91 25.75
CA GLU A 403 0.55 6.84 27.21
C GLU A 403 -0.90 6.49 27.60
N SER A 404 -1.89 6.74 26.73
CA SER A 404 -3.29 6.39 26.96
C SER A 404 -3.61 4.89 26.71
N VAL A 405 -2.69 4.17 26.06
CA VAL A 405 -2.82 2.75 25.68
C VAL A 405 -1.90 1.85 26.53
N ALA A 406 -1.34 2.37 27.63
CA ALA A 406 -0.38 1.74 28.55
C ALA A 406 -0.82 0.40 29.21
N ARG A 407 -1.95 -0.18 28.82
CA ARG A 407 -2.44 -1.50 29.25
C ARG A 407 -2.44 -2.57 28.16
N LEU A 408 -2.09 -2.24 26.91
CA LEU A 408 -1.96 -3.24 25.86
C LEU A 408 -0.50 -3.75 25.76
N PRO A 409 -0.28 -5.01 25.33
CA PRO A 409 1.06 -5.61 25.29
C PRO A 409 2.05 -4.72 24.55
N THR A 410 3.21 -4.52 25.16
CA THR A 410 4.37 -3.74 24.69
C THR A 410 4.97 -4.23 23.37
N ASP A 411 4.40 -5.27 22.77
CA ASP A 411 4.90 -5.89 21.56
C ASP A 411 4.46 -5.11 20.30
N LEU A 412 3.57 -4.11 20.41
CA LEU A 412 3.02 -3.30 19.30
C LEU A 412 3.80 -2.01 19.03
N MET A 413 5.13 -2.08 18.95
CA MET A 413 5.98 -0.88 18.93
C MET A 413 5.85 0.03 17.69
N CYS A 414 5.09 -0.31 16.65
CA CYS A 414 4.88 0.57 15.47
C CYS A 414 3.47 0.49 14.86
N ALA A 415 2.45 0.37 15.71
CA ALA A 415 1.04 0.49 15.32
C ALA A 415 0.29 1.35 16.33
N VAL A 416 -0.16 2.54 15.91
CA VAL A 416 -0.91 3.44 16.79
C VAL A 416 -2.40 3.08 16.67
N ARG A 417 -2.97 2.65 17.79
CA ARG A 417 -4.40 2.38 17.97
C ARG A 417 -5.00 3.59 18.68
N GLN A 418 -5.68 4.46 17.94
CA GLN A 418 -6.33 5.62 18.54
C GLN A 418 -7.85 5.49 18.43
N CYS A 419 -8.55 5.80 19.51
CA CYS A 419 -10.01 5.93 19.49
C CYS A 419 -10.38 6.98 18.43
N ALA A 420 -11.21 6.61 17.46
CA ALA A 420 -11.85 7.60 16.62
C ALA A 420 -12.70 8.47 17.54
N VAL A 421 -12.37 9.76 17.64
CA VAL A 421 -13.17 10.71 18.42
C VAL A 421 -14.45 10.91 17.63
N MET A 422 -15.50 10.17 17.97
CA MET A 422 -16.86 10.41 17.48
C MET A 422 -17.66 11.12 18.57
N ASP A 423 -18.51 12.05 18.12
CA ASP A 423 -19.57 12.66 18.91
C ASP A 423 -20.38 11.61 19.68
N ASN A 424 -20.95 12.02 20.82
CA ASN A 424 -21.59 11.21 21.87
C ASN A 424 -22.69 10.19 21.45
N GLY A 425 -22.95 9.97 20.17
CA GLY A 425 -24.03 9.13 19.63
C GLY A 425 -23.72 7.64 19.47
N ASP A 426 -22.50 7.25 19.08
CA ASP A 426 -22.16 5.86 18.70
C ASP A 426 -21.28 5.14 19.74
N LEU A 427 -21.54 5.39 21.02
CA LEU A 427 -20.88 4.70 22.12
C LEU A 427 -21.58 3.37 22.38
N THR A 428 -21.02 2.26 21.91
CA THR A 428 -21.45 0.93 22.34
C THR A 428 -21.03 0.74 23.79
N LYS A 429 -22.01 0.58 24.70
CA LYS A 429 -21.74 0.19 26.09
C LYS A 429 -21.64 -1.32 26.16
N ILE A 430 -20.45 -1.84 26.37
CA ILE A 430 -20.23 -3.22 26.80
C ILE A 430 -19.94 -3.14 28.30
N ASP A 431 -20.81 -3.72 29.13
CA ASP A 431 -20.68 -3.74 30.60
C ASP A 431 -20.46 -2.36 31.25
N GLY A 432 -21.07 -1.31 30.69
CA GLY A 432 -20.93 0.07 31.19
C GLY A 432 -19.61 0.75 30.80
N ILE A 433 -18.73 0.06 30.07
CA ILE A 433 -17.53 0.63 29.46
C ILE A 433 -17.92 1.17 28.09
N VAL A 434 -17.59 2.45 27.88
CA VAL A 434 -17.67 3.09 26.57
C VAL A 434 -16.50 2.58 25.73
N VAL A 435 -16.78 1.81 24.68
CA VAL A 435 -15.77 1.35 23.73
C VAL A 435 -15.90 2.19 22.47
N CYS A 436 -14.92 3.06 22.21
CA CYS A 436 -14.85 3.78 20.94
C CYS A 436 -14.36 2.81 19.85
N PRO A 437 -14.90 2.88 18.61
CA PRO A 437 -14.30 2.17 17.50
C PRO A 437 -12.89 2.72 17.27
N THR A 438 -11.89 1.85 17.46
CA THR A 438 -10.48 2.19 17.29
C THR A 438 -10.10 2.13 15.82
N ILE A 439 -9.57 3.22 15.26
CA ILE A 439 -8.92 3.17 13.96
C ILE A 439 -7.45 2.84 14.20
N THR A 440 -6.99 1.75 13.59
CA THR A 440 -5.58 1.35 13.64
C THR A 440 -4.86 1.94 12.45
N VAL A 441 -3.76 2.64 12.72
CA VAL A 441 -2.80 3.09 11.70
C VAL A 441 -1.50 2.32 11.89
N ALA A 442 -1.09 1.59 10.86
CA ALA A 442 0.11 0.77 10.92
C ALA A 442 0.83 0.78 9.59
N VAL A 443 2.16 0.73 9.61
CA VAL A 443 2.93 0.48 8.41
C VAL A 443 2.58 -0.92 7.90
N SER A 444 2.10 -1.01 6.67
CA SER A 444 1.74 -2.27 6.05
C SER A 444 2.99 -2.96 5.50
N HIS A 445 3.75 -2.24 4.68
CA HIS A 445 4.94 -2.77 4.02
C HIS A 445 5.81 -1.65 3.44
N PHE A 446 7.04 -2.00 3.08
CA PHE A 446 7.89 -1.19 2.20
C PHE A 446 8.05 -1.89 0.86
N LYS A 447 7.83 -1.18 -0.24
CA LYS A 447 8.01 -1.67 -1.60
C LYS A 447 9.28 -1.10 -2.20
N PHE A 448 10.25 -1.97 -2.41
CA PHE A 448 11.46 -1.67 -3.16
C PHE A 448 11.20 -1.88 -4.64
N ILE A 449 11.70 -0.99 -5.49
CA ILE A 449 11.45 -1.08 -6.93
C ILE A 449 12.77 -0.97 -7.68
N VAL A 450 13.06 -2.03 -8.44
CA VAL A 450 14.23 -2.12 -9.31
C VAL A 450 13.75 -1.97 -10.75
N GLN A 451 14.41 -1.11 -11.51
CA GLN A 451 14.13 -0.90 -12.93
C GLN A 451 15.42 -0.47 -13.64
N PRO A 452 15.57 -0.72 -14.95
CA PRO A 452 16.79 -0.40 -15.66
C PRO A 452 17.13 1.08 -15.61
N GLU A 453 18.44 1.37 -15.58
CA GLU A 453 19.01 2.71 -15.72
C GLU A 453 18.55 3.73 -14.66
N ARG A 454 17.95 3.25 -13.56
CA ARG A 454 17.49 4.08 -12.46
C ARG A 454 17.90 3.44 -11.15
N ALA A 455 18.29 4.28 -10.19
CA ALA A 455 18.61 3.82 -8.84
C ALA A 455 17.40 3.15 -8.19
N LEU A 456 17.66 2.17 -7.32
CA LEU A 456 16.69 1.61 -6.39
C LEU A 456 15.98 2.75 -5.66
N TYR A 457 14.67 2.62 -5.53
CA TYR A 457 13.85 3.48 -4.70
C TYR A 457 12.85 2.65 -3.92
N VAL A 458 12.37 3.22 -2.81
CA VAL A 458 11.47 2.54 -1.87
C VAL A 458 10.21 3.37 -1.66
N LYS A 459 9.08 2.69 -1.48
CA LYS A 459 7.79 3.29 -1.16
C LYS A 459 7.24 2.69 0.14
N PRO A 460 7.04 3.50 1.19
CA PRO A 460 6.32 3.10 2.39
C PRO A 460 4.82 3.06 2.12
N TYR A 461 4.15 2.07 2.72
CA TYR A 461 2.71 1.96 2.73
C TYR A 461 2.22 1.97 4.18
N ILE A 462 1.26 2.84 4.47
CA ILE A 462 0.50 2.81 5.71
C ILE A 462 -0.89 2.25 5.42
N SER A 463 -1.38 1.43 6.33
CA SER A 463 -2.76 0.96 6.33
C SER A 463 -3.53 1.62 7.46
N THR A 464 -4.75 2.02 7.15
CA THR A 464 -5.71 2.58 8.09
C THR A 464 -6.97 1.71 8.06
N ARG A 465 -7.31 1.09 9.19
CA ARG A 465 -8.41 0.11 9.27
C ARG A 465 -9.12 0.09 10.62
N ARG A 466 -10.42 -0.18 10.60
CA ARG A 466 -11.18 -0.59 11.79
C ARG A 466 -10.95 -2.08 12.08
N PRO A 467 -11.30 -2.59 13.28
CA PRO A 467 -11.29 -4.01 13.56
C PRO A 467 -12.19 -4.75 12.56
N TYR A 468 -11.70 -5.88 12.04
CA TYR A 468 -12.45 -6.69 11.09
C TYR A 468 -13.72 -7.26 11.73
N ARG A 469 -14.81 -7.28 10.97
CA ARG A 469 -16.03 -8.00 11.36
C ARG A 469 -15.97 -9.45 10.95
N TYR A 470 -15.37 -9.78 9.80
CA TYR A 470 -15.26 -11.16 9.35
C TYR A 470 -13.79 -11.60 9.23
N CYS A 471 -13.49 -12.81 9.69
CA CYS A 471 -12.15 -13.37 9.73
C CYS A 471 -12.12 -14.67 8.93
N LEU A 472 -11.07 -14.87 8.13
CA LEU A 472 -10.81 -16.15 7.46
C LEU A 472 -10.55 -17.24 8.51
N ASP A 473 -11.21 -18.38 8.35
CA ASP A 473 -11.01 -19.57 9.16
C ASP A 473 -9.59 -20.11 8.98
N GLY A 474 -8.94 -20.52 10.07
CA GLY A 474 -7.69 -21.26 10.04
C GLY A 474 -7.77 -22.54 9.17
N ASP A 475 -8.95 -23.18 9.14
CA ASP A 475 -9.21 -24.37 8.35
C ASP A 475 -9.32 -24.10 6.85
N ALA A 476 -9.62 -22.86 6.44
CA ALA A 476 -9.61 -22.47 5.03
C ALA A 476 -8.21 -22.58 4.39
N PHE A 477 -7.17 -22.62 5.24
CA PHE A 477 -5.78 -22.71 4.80
C PHE A 477 -5.21 -24.13 4.85
N SER A 478 -5.90 -25.09 5.48
CA SER A 478 -5.32 -26.40 5.83
C SER A 478 -5.82 -27.59 5.00
N LYS A 479 -6.90 -27.42 4.22
CA LYS A 479 -7.52 -28.51 3.45
C LYS A 479 -7.50 -28.22 1.95
N ASP A 480 -6.89 -29.13 1.19
CA ASP A 480 -6.90 -29.10 -0.28
C ASP A 480 -8.34 -28.95 -0.79
N HIS A 481 -8.53 -28.00 -1.72
CA HIS A 481 -9.82 -27.68 -2.36
C HIS A 481 -10.94 -27.18 -1.42
N SER A 482 -10.64 -26.82 -0.18
CA SER A 482 -11.62 -26.15 0.67
C SER A 482 -11.87 -24.71 0.22
N LEU A 483 -13.13 -24.27 0.28
CA LEU A 483 -13.47 -22.87 0.03
C LEU A 483 -13.08 -22.02 1.24
N PRO A 484 -12.52 -20.81 1.02
CA PRO A 484 -12.32 -19.84 2.08
C PRO A 484 -13.60 -19.63 2.87
N THR A 485 -13.56 -19.95 4.16
CA THR A 485 -14.68 -19.77 5.08
C THR A 485 -14.37 -18.59 5.97
N TYR A 486 -15.35 -17.72 6.14
CA TYR A 486 -15.23 -16.51 6.93
C TYR A 486 -16.28 -16.53 8.03
N HIS A 487 -15.85 -16.25 9.26
CA HIS A 487 -16.68 -16.22 10.46
C HIS A 487 -16.71 -14.82 11.06
N ASP A 488 -17.70 -14.52 11.90
CA ASP A 488 -17.70 -13.27 12.67
C ASP A 488 -16.47 -13.30 13.60
N CYS A 489 -15.66 -12.25 13.57
CA CYS A 489 -14.51 -12.14 14.46
C CYS A 489 -15.07 -11.87 15.87
N ASP A 490 -15.29 -12.91 16.67
CA ASP A 490 -15.84 -12.85 18.04
C ASP A 490 -14.91 -12.05 18.99
N GLY A 491 -14.83 -10.73 18.85
CA GLY A 491 -14.10 -9.80 19.74
C GLY A 491 -12.58 -10.01 19.87
N GLU A 492 -12.04 -11.12 19.40
CA GLU A 492 -10.63 -11.45 19.39
C GLU A 492 -10.06 -11.12 18.01
N ILE A 493 -9.27 -10.05 17.99
CA ILE A 493 -8.56 -9.55 16.81
C ILE A 493 -7.47 -10.57 16.46
N PHE A 494 -7.72 -11.45 15.50
CA PHE A 494 -6.67 -12.26 14.88
C PHE A 494 -6.06 -11.50 13.69
N TYR A 495 -4.73 -11.45 13.64
CA TYR A 495 -3.89 -10.81 12.62
C TYR A 495 -3.45 -11.80 11.56
#